data_AF-A0A4V2UVV4-F1
#
_entry.id   AF-A0A4V2UVV4-F1
#
_cell.length_a   1.000
_cell.length_b   1.000
_cell.length_c   1.000
_cell.angle_alpha   90.00
_cell.angle_beta   90.00
_cell.angle_gamma   90.00
#
_symmetry.space_group_name_H-M   'P 1'
#
loop_
_entity.id
_entity.type
_entity.pdbx_description
1 polymer ?
#
loop_
_entity_poly.entity_id
_entity_poly.type
_entity_poly.pdbx_seq_one_letter_code
_entity_poly.pdbx_strand_id
1 'polypeptide(L)'
;MSPLRAALIALLFCAARLAMAGDPPVLHIGPPSLEPQAPVAGEPIFVRFRTGPCVGIIDGPDDTDISLEGSTITFIVDGVRWNNLTFCLATPWHHSYPLGNYPPGNYTLIAQLRYRSFSPNIITETFGTIDFSVTGAPVVPQPVPSSDGYWLWLLIAGVMILAARRWLIRSGAPVILFAALSIGGDSPALAQSESSNRLHVLLSSDIDPAQVVEAWRDDVPLSKPDLSHGQPLLVTYLLPLRAEGDFKARLLLHPDTPRAKLERYVVIVYPDHTNLDDVMATLEEEPGIDAVGAPQPLSFSGASLTHFTVETSLGMADAGTQQYGWQALNIPAAWRWAGGHGLIGLVDSGLATQHPELRAFTPGGSFTRGNFLPVYSLDVGRWVGPPGQGGQDVDTNVDERQPEFVHGAPQCPRDPNGFASIDSVGHGTHVAGLAEANAYDDSGFAGT
;
A
#
# COMPACT_ATOMS: atom_id res chain seq x y z
N MET A 1 -30.52 -35.29 13.12
CA MET A 1 -30.65 -34.49 14.37
C MET A 1 -32.12 -34.46 14.77
N SER A 2 -32.47 -34.68 16.05
CA SER A 2 -33.86 -34.60 16.48
C SER A 2 -34.34 -33.13 16.47
N PRO A 3 -35.62 -32.85 16.18
CA PRO A 3 -36.16 -31.50 16.15
C PRO A 3 -35.94 -30.74 17.47
N LEU A 4 -35.85 -31.46 18.60
CA LEU A 4 -35.55 -30.90 19.91
C LEU A 4 -34.12 -30.33 20.01
N ARG A 5 -33.13 -30.96 19.36
CA ARG A 5 -31.74 -30.47 19.34
C ARG A 5 -31.58 -29.25 18.43
N ALA A 6 -32.30 -29.20 17.31
CA ALA A 6 -32.31 -28.03 16.44
C ALA A 6 -32.94 -26.81 17.14
N ALA A 7 -34.04 -27.02 17.89
CA ALA A 7 -34.69 -25.96 18.65
C ALA A 7 -33.79 -25.44 19.80
N LEU A 8 -33.08 -26.33 20.50
CA LEU A 8 -32.18 -25.94 21.59
C LEU A 8 -30.96 -25.16 21.07
N ILE A 9 -30.39 -25.55 19.93
CA ILE A 9 -29.28 -24.84 19.30
C ILE A 9 -29.73 -23.47 18.79
N ALA A 10 -30.92 -23.36 18.19
CA ALA A 10 -31.49 -22.08 17.79
C ALA A 10 -31.75 -21.15 18.99
N LEU A 11 -32.24 -21.70 20.10
CA LEU A 11 -32.48 -20.92 21.32
C LEU A 11 -31.17 -20.44 21.96
N LEU A 12 -30.12 -21.27 21.97
CA LEU A 12 -28.78 -20.92 22.44
C LEU A 12 -28.11 -19.87 21.54
N PHE A 13 -28.30 -19.95 20.22
CA PHE A 13 -27.83 -18.93 19.27
C PHE A 13 -28.55 -17.58 19.47
N CYS A 14 -29.86 -17.60 19.72
CA CYS A 14 -30.61 -16.38 20.03
C CYS A 14 -30.20 -15.77 21.38
N ALA A 15 -30.00 -16.59 22.41
CA ALA A 15 -29.58 -16.13 23.73
C ALA A 15 -28.15 -15.58 23.73
N ALA A 16 -27.23 -16.21 22.98
CA ALA A 16 -25.86 -15.71 22.79
C ALA A 16 -25.84 -14.37 22.04
N ARG A 17 -26.71 -14.18 21.04
CA ARG A 17 -26.84 -12.88 20.35
C ARG A 17 -27.43 -11.77 21.23
N LEU A 18 -28.34 -12.09 22.16
CA LEU A 18 -28.86 -11.08 23.10
C LEU A 18 -27.86 -10.73 24.22
N ALA A 19 -26.96 -11.64 24.58
CA ALA A 19 -25.97 -11.41 25.63
C ALA A 19 -24.74 -10.62 25.16
N MET A 20 -24.51 -10.47 23.86
CA MET A 20 -23.45 -9.64 23.28
C MET A 20 -23.87 -8.19 22.98
N ALA A 21 -24.97 -7.72 23.58
CA ALA A 21 -25.29 -6.30 23.62
C ALA A 21 -24.34 -5.58 24.59
N GLY A 22 -23.08 -5.42 24.18
CA GLY A 22 -22.23 -4.32 24.63
C GLY A 22 -22.90 -2.98 24.33
N ASP A 23 -22.39 -1.92 24.96
CA ASP A 23 -22.95 -0.56 25.03
C ASP A 23 -23.96 -0.16 23.94
N PRO A 24 -25.08 0.52 24.31
CA PRO A 24 -26.13 0.87 23.36
C PRO A 24 -25.50 1.46 22.10
N PRO A 25 -25.83 0.93 20.90
CA PRO A 25 -25.15 1.29 19.66
C PRO A 25 -25.12 2.81 19.55
N VAL A 26 -23.90 3.35 19.58
CA VAL A 26 -23.66 4.79 19.57
C VAL A 26 -24.22 5.32 18.25
N LEU A 27 -25.42 5.90 18.30
CA LEU A 27 -26.13 6.50 17.16
C LEU A 27 -25.49 7.84 16.72
N HIS A 28 -24.20 8.03 16.98
CA HIS A 28 -23.56 9.32 16.99
C HIS A 28 -22.20 9.28 16.28
N ILE A 29 -21.84 10.41 15.68
CA ILE A 29 -20.47 10.69 15.26
C ILE A 29 -19.71 11.11 16.52
N GLY A 30 -18.59 10.46 16.83
CA GLY A 30 -17.73 10.86 17.93
C GLY A 30 -17.20 12.29 17.74
N PRO A 31 -16.85 12.99 18.83
CA PRO A 31 -16.33 14.34 18.73
C PRO A 31 -15.08 14.37 17.84
N PRO A 32 -14.90 15.41 17.00
CA PRO A 32 -13.71 15.54 16.19
C PRO A 32 -12.49 15.85 17.08
N SER A 33 -11.32 15.50 16.56
CA SER A 33 -10.00 15.82 17.11
C SER A 33 -9.08 16.31 15.99
N LEU A 34 -8.01 17.04 16.35
CA LEU A 34 -7.02 17.51 15.39
C LEU A 34 -5.74 16.70 15.45
N GLU A 35 -5.12 16.51 14.30
CA GLU A 35 -3.76 15.98 14.19
C GLU A 35 -2.91 16.91 13.29
N PRO A 36 -1.77 17.42 13.78
CA PRO A 36 -1.34 17.35 15.19
C PRO A 36 -2.29 18.14 16.12
N GLN A 37 -2.31 17.81 17.41
CA GLN A 37 -3.14 18.54 18.39
C GLN A 37 -2.67 19.97 18.64
N ALA A 38 -1.39 20.26 18.37
CA ALA A 38 -0.77 21.58 18.53
C ALA A 38 -0.08 22.00 17.22
N PRO A 39 -0.86 22.37 16.20
CA PRO A 39 -0.34 22.62 14.85
C PRO A 39 0.61 23.82 14.81
N VAL A 40 1.60 23.72 13.93
CA VAL A 40 2.57 24.76 13.65
C VAL A 40 2.27 25.38 12.28
N ALA A 41 2.51 26.68 12.12
CA ALA A 41 2.24 27.37 10.86
C ALA A 41 3.00 26.74 9.69
N GLY A 42 2.26 26.38 8.65
CA GLY A 42 2.77 25.69 7.46
C GLY A 42 2.70 24.16 7.52
N GLU A 43 2.35 23.58 8.66
CA GLU A 43 2.11 22.14 8.82
C GLU A 43 0.66 21.78 8.40
N PRO A 44 0.44 20.65 7.71
CA PRO A 44 -0.90 20.16 7.41
C PRO A 44 -1.63 19.72 8.67
N ILE A 45 -2.84 20.24 8.84
CA ILE A 45 -3.76 19.88 9.91
C ILE A 45 -4.76 18.88 9.36
N PHE A 46 -5.06 17.83 10.11
CA PHE A 46 -6.09 16.83 9.82
C PHE A 46 -7.19 16.86 10.87
N VAL A 47 -8.43 16.65 10.44
CA VAL A 47 -9.60 16.43 11.32
C VAL A 47 -9.87 14.93 11.40
N ARG A 48 -9.86 14.39 12.61
CA ARG A 48 -10.13 12.98 12.90
C ARG A 48 -11.42 12.81 13.69
N PHE A 49 -12.28 11.90 13.29
CA PHE A 49 -13.51 11.56 14.03
C PHE A 49 -13.93 10.11 13.78
N ARG A 50 -14.75 9.55 14.67
CA ARG A 50 -15.26 8.17 14.56
C ARG A 50 -16.75 8.17 14.22
N THR A 51 -17.20 7.39 13.25
CA THR A 51 -18.63 7.18 13.00
C THR A 51 -19.13 5.93 13.72
N GLY A 52 -20.33 5.99 14.28
CA GLY A 52 -21.07 4.81 14.74
C GLY A 52 -21.79 4.08 13.59
N PRO A 53 -22.47 2.95 13.87
CA PRO A 53 -23.04 2.09 12.84
C PRO A 53 -24.22 2.68 12.06
N CYS A 54 -24.74 3.81 12.54
CA CYS A 54 -25.89 4.52 11.96
C CYS A 54 -25.48 5.71 11.10
N VAL A 55 -24.18 5.93 10.89
CA VAL A 55 -23.65 7.02 10.08
C VAL A 55 -22.62 6.45 9.11
N GLY A 56 -22.88 6.61 7.81
CA GLY A 56 -21.91 6.32 6.75
C GLY A 56 -21.44 7.62 6.11
N ILE A 57 -20.15 7.75 5.85
CA ILE A 57 -19.60 8.85 5.05
C ILE A 57 -19.55 8.37 3.60
N ILE A 58 -20.13 9.14 2.69
CA ILE A 58 -20.20 8.79 1.26
C ILE A 58 -18.99 9.37 0.54
N ASP A 59 -18.64 10.62 0.87
CA ASP A 59 -17.57 11.34 0.23
C ASP A 59 -16.77 12.15 1.25
N GLY A 60 -15.48 12.31 0.97
CA GLY A 60 -14.62 13.21 1.74
C GLY A 60 -14.97 14.67 1.47
N PRO A 61 -14.51 15.59 2.33
CA PRO A 61 -14.59 17.01 2.05
C PRO A 61 -13.72 17.34 0.83
N ASP A 62 -14.26 18.11 -0.11
CA ASP A 62 -13.49 18.76 -1.15
C ASP A 62 -13.17 20.23 -0.77
N ASP A 63 -12.47 20.95 -1.66
CA ASP A 63 -12.11 22.36 -1.42
C ASP A 63 -13.33 23.28 -1.23
N THR A 64 -14.53 22.87 -1.64
CA THR A 64 -15.78 23.63 -1.45
C THR A 64 -16.45 23.37 -0.10
N ASP A 65 -16.08 22.28 0.56
CA ASP A 65 -16.60 21.86 1.86
C ASP A 65 -15.74 22.30 3.05
N ILE A 66 -14.65 23.03 2.77
CA ILE A 66 -13.81 23.70 3.78
C ILE A 66 -13.83 25.21 3.53
N SER A 67 -14.37 25.97 4.47
CA SER A 67 -14.42 27.44 4.37
C SER A 67 -13.78 28.11 5.58
N LEU A 68 -13.10 29.24 5.34
CA LEU A 68 -12.50 30.07 6.38
C LEU A 68 -13.17 31.44 6.40
N GLU A 69 -13.94 31.72 7.46
CA GLU A 69 -14.57 33.02 7.71
C GLU A 69 -13.97 33.64 8.98
N GLY A 70 -12.99 34.52 8.79
CA GLY A 70 -12.23 35.10 9.90
C GLY A 70 -11.34 34.05 10.57
N SER A 71 -11.64 33.70 11.82
CA SER A 71 -10.97 32.63 12.58
C SER A 71 -11.80 31.34 12.65
N THR A 72 -12.98 31.30 12.01
CA THR A 72 -13.85 30.13 12.03
C THR A 72 -13.62 29.30 10.77
N ILE A 73 -13.25 28.04 10.96
CA ILE A 73 -13.11 27.06 9.89
C ILE A 73 -14.36 26.18 9.90
N THR A 74 -15.11 26.16 8.81
CA THR A 74 -16.23 25.22 8.65
C THR A 74 -15.75 24.04 7.83
N PHE A 75 -15.96 22.83 8.36
CA PHE A 75 -15.58 21.56 7.75
C PHE A 75 -16.84 20.71 7.59
N ILE A 76 -17.21 20.40 6.34
CA ILE A 76 -18.42 19.67 6.02
C ILE A 76 -18.05 18.31 5.42
N VAL A 77 -18.65 17.23 5.90
CA VAL A 77 -18.55 15.91 5.28
C VAL A 77 -19.90 15.42 4.81
N ASP A 78 -19.94 14.80 3.62
CA ASP A 78 -21.18 14.26 3.05
C ASP A 78 -21.39 12.81 3.47
N GLY A 79 -22.60 12.50 3.93
CA GLY A 79 -22.92 11.16 4.41
C GLY A 79 -24.39 10.77 4.36
N VAL A 80 -24.66 9.64 4.99
CA VAL A 80 -25.98 9.09 5.27
C VAL A 80 -26.12 8.87 6.76
N ARG A 81 -27.31 9.21 7.27
CA ARG A 81 -27.67 8.96 8.67
C ARG A 81 -28.97 8.17 8.74
N TRP A 82 -28.95 7.06 9.46
CA TRP A 82 -30.14 6.27 9.74
C TRP A 82 -30.63 6.54 11.17
N ASN A 83 -31.87 7.03 11.28
CA ASN A 83 -32.50 7.28 12.59
C ASN A 83 -33.12 6.00 13.19
N ASN A 84 -33.25 4.94 12.41
CA ASN A 84 -33.80 3.66 12.85
C ASN A 84 -32.68 2.63 12.95
N LEU A 85 -32.48 2.10 14.17
CA LEU A 85 -31.44 1.11 14.50
C LEU A 85 -31.47 -0.12 13.60
N THR A 86 -32.63 -0.49 13.06
CA THR A 86 -32.78 -1.64 12.15
C THR A 86 -32.08 -1.43 10.80
N PHE A 87 -31.85 -0.17 10.39
CA PHE A 87 -31.20 0.19 9.13
C PHE A 87 -29.76 0.69 9.32
N CYS A 88 -29.20 0.58 10.53
CA CYS A 88 -27.81 0.91 10.78
C CYS A 88 -26.90 -0.19 10.24
N LEU A 89 -26.55 -0.06 8.96
CA LEU A 89 -25.76 -1.03 8.22
C LEU A 89 -24.30 -0.60 8.03
N ALA A 90 -23.93 0.61 8.47
CA ALA A 90 -22.54 1.04 8.40
C ALA A 90 -21.72 0.34 9.49
N THR A 91 -20.48 0.00 9.16
CA THR A 91 -19.49 -0.43 10.15
C THR A 91 -18.92 0.82 10.81
N PRO A 92 -18.73 0.85 12.15
CA PRO A 92 -18.03 1.94 12.79
C PRO A 92 -16.64 2.15 12.18
N TRP A 93 -16.25 3.40 11.93
CA TRP A 93 -15.03 3.72 11.20
C TRP A 93 -14.36 4.99 11.71
N HIS A 94 -13.03 5.07 11.60
CA HIS A 94 -12.25 6.27 11.90
C HIS A 94 -11.93 7.02 10.60
N HIS A 95 -12.34 8.28 10.55
CA HIS A 95 -12.11 9.16 9.41
C HIS A 95 -10.98 10.13 9.71
N SER A 96 -10.15 10.42 8.71
CA SER A 96 -9.10 11.44 8.78
C SER A 96 -9.10 12.22 7.48
N TYR A 97 -9.30 13.53 7.56
CA TYR A 97 -9.37 14.41 6.39
C TYR A 97 -8.44 15.61 6.54
N PRO A 98 -7.73 16.01 5.47
CA PRO A 98 -6.89 17.19 5.51
C PRO A 98 -7.77 18.45 5.63
N LEU A 99 -7.48 19.28 6.62
CA LEU A 99 -8.06 20.61 6.80
C LEU A 99 -7.27 21.68 6.04
N GLY A 100 -5.96 21.44 5.85
CA GLY A 100 -5.03 22.35 5.17
C GLY A 100 -3.99 22.96 6.12
N ASN A 101 -3.33 24.02 5.66
CA ASN A 101 -2.28 24.72 6.42
C ASN A 101 -2.78 26.13 6.76
N TYR A 102 -2.58 26.57 8.01
CA TYR A 102 -3.04 27.87 8.48
C TYR A 102 -1.89 28.72 9.02
N PRO A 103 -1.97 30.06 8.90
CA PRO A 103 -0.99 30.95 9.52
C PRO A 103 -1.13 30.94 11.05
N PRO A 104 -0.17 31.53 11.80
CA PRO A 104 -0.26 31.62 13.25
C PRO A 104 -1.52 32.37 13.68
N GLY A 105 -2.30 31.80 14.59
CA GLY A 105 -3.58 32.36 15.02
C GLY A 105 -4.39 31.41 15.89
N ASN A 106 -5.47 31.93 16.47
CA ASN A 106 -6.46 31.12 17.18
C ASN A 106 -7.64 30.88 16.24
N TYR A 107 -8.08 29.63 16.16
CA TYR A 107 -9.12 29.18 15.25
C TYR A 107 -10.19 28.39 15.99
N THR A 108 -11.40 28.41 15.44
CA THR A 108 -12.52 27.54 15.86
C THR A 108 -12.93 26.69 14.67
N LEU A 109 -12.74 25.37 14.76
CA LEU A 109 -13.24 24.41 13.80
C LEU A 109 -14.69 24.05 14.13
N ILE A 110 -15.59 24.16 13.16
CA ILE A 110 -16.97 23.66 13.22
C ILE A 110 -17.09 22.48 12.25
N ALA A 111 -17.21 21.27 12.79
CA ALA A 111 -17.33 20.06 12.00
C ALA A 111 -18.80 19.66 11.82
N GLN A 112 -19.23 19.49 10.58
CA GLN A 112 -20.63 19.27 10.20
C GLN A 112 -20.80 18.05 9.31
N LEU A 113 -21.89 17.32 9.51
CA LEU A 113 -22.37 16.26 8.61
C LEU A 113 -23.47 16.85 7.73
N ARG A 114 -23.29 16.81 6.41
CA ARG A 114 -24.31 17.12 5.42
C ARG A 114 -24.87 15.80 4.89
N TYR A 115 -26.19 15.63 4.98
CA TYR A 115 -26.83 14.39 4.53
C TYR A 115 -28.24 14.65 4.02
N ARG A 116 -28.72 13.75 3.17
CA ARG A 116 -30.11 13.73 2.72
C ARG A 116 -30.88 12.71 3.56
N SER A 117 -31.93 13.17 4.24
CA SER A 117 -32.88 12.27 4.90
C SER A 117 -33.78 11.58 3.87
N PHE A 118 -34.74 10.76 4.30
CA PHE A 118 -35.80 10.27 3.38
C PHE A 118 -36.65 11.39 2.75
N SER A 119 -36.52 12.63 3.23
CA SER A 119 -37.08 13.82 2.60
C SER A 119 -36.10 14.44 1.59
N PRO A 120 -36.57 15.18 0.57
CA PRO A 120 -35.67 15.80 -0.41
C PRO A 120 -34.77 16.91 0.15
N ASN A 121 -34.94 17.28 1.42
CA ASN A 121 -34.18 18.34 2.05
C ASN A 121 -32.80 17.83 2.49
N ILE A 122 -31.78 18.65 2.20
CA ILE A 122 -30.43 18.48 2.73
C ILE A 122 -30.44 19.00 4.17
N ILE A 123 -29.93 18.20 5.08
CA ILE A 123 -29.77 18.55 6.50
C ILE A 123 -28.27 18.69 6.75
N THR A 124 -27.88 19.77 7.41
CA THR A 124 -26.52 19.98 7.89
C THR A 124 -26.55 20.02 9.41
N GLU A 125 -25.75 19.17 10.05
CA GLU A 125 -25.73 18.98 11.50
C GLU A 125 -24.31 19.09 12.03
N THR A 126 -24.07 20.00 12.98
CA THR A 126 -22.79 20.10 13.67
C THR A 126 -22.61 18.92 14.61
N PHE A 127 -21.53 18.15 14.42
CA PHE A 127 -21.18 17.03 15.31
C PHE A 127 -20.02 17.37 16.26
N GLY A 128 -19.35 18.51 16.08
CA GLY A 128 -18.43 19.03 17.08
C GLY A 128 -17.83 20.38 16.74
N THR A 129 -17.27 21.01 17.77
CA THR A 129 -16.54 22.28 17.67
C THR A 129 -15.22 22.13 18.43
N ILE A 130 -14.10 22.56 17.84
CA ILE A 130 -12.77 22.52 18.45
C ILE A 130 -12.16 23.91 18.38
N ASP A 131 -11.77 24.46 19.53
CA ASP A 131 -10.90 25.64 19.56
C ASP A 131 -9.44 25.19 19.58
N PHE A 132 -8.62 25.75 18.69
CA PHE A 132 -7.20 25.42 18.60
C PHE A 132 -6.36 26.65 18.23
N SER A 133 -5.06 26.57 18.50
CA SER A 133 -4.11 27.63 18.15
C SER A 133 -3.01 27.08 17.26
N VAL A 134 -2.76 27.75 16.15
CA VAL A 134 -1.62 27.49 15.28
C VAL A 134 -0.46 28.34 15.77
N THR A 135 0.62 27.69 16.19
CA THR A 135 1.81 28.40 16.69
C THR A 135 2.68 28.86 15.51
N GLY A 136 3.47 29.93 15.73
CA GLY A 136 4.46 30.34 14.73
C GLY A 136 5.42 29.19 14.41
N ALA A 137 5.83 29.07 13.14
CA ALA A 137 6.92 28.16 12.79
C ALA A 137 8.08 28.40 13.76
N PRO A 138 8.63 27.35 14.40
CA PRO A 138 9.83 27.53 15.21
C PRO A 138 10.85 28.23 14.33
N VAL A 139 11.55 29.23 14.88
CA VAL A 139 12.61 29.92 14.16
C VAL A 139 13.63 28.85 13.80
N VAL A 140 13.55 28.34 12.58
CA VAL A 140 14.44 27.31 12.08
C VAL A 140 15.84 27.91 12.24
N PRO A 141 16.76 27.27 13.00
CA PRO A 141 18.14 27.69 13.02
C PRO A 141 18.57 27.83 11.58
N GLN A 142 19.02 29.03 11.17
CA GLN A 142 19.43 29.23 9.78
C GLN A 142 20.34 28.06 9.39
N PRO A 143 20.04 27.35 8.28
CA PRO A 143 20.85 26.23 7.88
C PRO A 143 22.29 26.71 7.83
N VAL A 144 23.16 26.08 8.63
CA VAL A 144 24.60 26.26 8.50
C VAL A 144 24.88 26.01 7.03
N PRO A 145 25.49 26.94 6.28
CA PRO A 145 25.71 26.75 4.86
C PRO A 145 26.52 25.46 4.70
N SER A 146 25.84 24.37 4.37
CA SER A 146 26.48 23.15 3.93
C SER A 146 27.07 23.53 2.60
N SER A 147 28.39 23.39 2.48
CA SER A 147 29.06 23.56 1.21
C SER A 147 28.39 22.62 0.21
N ASP A 148 27.55 23.18 -0.67
CA ASP A 148 26.99 22.44 -1.80
C ASP A 148 28.12 21.68 -2.49
N GLY A 149 27.81 20.51 -3.04
CA GLY A 149 28.79 19.58 -3.65
C GLY A 149 29.77 20.23 -4.63
N TYR A 150 29.50 21.46 -5.09
CA TYR A 150 30.43 22.35 -5.76
C TYR A 150 31.83 22.43 -5.13
N TRP A 151 31.94 22.50 -3.79
CA TRP A 151 33.26 22.55 -3.13
C TRP A 151 33.98 21.21 -3.17
N LEU A 152 33.25 20.10 -3.08
CA LEU A 152 33.81 18.76 -3.27
C LEU A 152 34.33 18.61 -4.72
N TRP A 153 33.59 19.12 -5.70
CA TRP A 153 34.02 19.14 -7.10
C TRP A 153 35.28 19.96 -7.33
N LEU A 154 35.37 21.16 -6.75
CA LEU A 154 36.59 21.97 -6.80
C LEU A 154 37.79 21.28 -6.12
N LEU A 155 37.55 20.55 -5.04
CA LEU A 155 38.59 19.82 -4.31
C LEU A 155 39.08 18.61 -5.13
N ILE A 156 38.17 17.83 -5.73
CA ILE A 156 38.51 16.73 -6.65
C ILE A 156 39.29 17.26 -7.86
N ALA A 157 38.82 18.35 -8.49
CA ALA A 157 39.52 18.97 -9.61
C ALA A 157 40.92 19.46 -9.21
N GLY A 158 41.05 20.10 -8.04
CA GLY A 158 42.33 20.54 -7.49
C GLY A 158 43.30 19.39 -7.23
N VAL A 159 42.83 18.28 -6.65
CA VAL A 159 43.62 17.07 -6.41
C VAL A 159 44.07 16.44 -7.73
N MET A 160 43.18 16.35 -8.72
CA MET A 160 43.49 15.84 -10.06
C MET A 160 44.55 16.69 -10.77
N ILE A 161 44.46 18.02 -10.69
CA ILE A 161 45.45 18.94 -11.27
C ILE A 161 46.81 18.77 -10.59
N LEU A 162 46.84 18.65 -9.26
CA LEU A 162 48.09 18.46 -8.51
C LEU A 162 48.72 17.09 -8.80
N ALA A 163 47.92 16.02 -8.88
CA ALA A 163 48.36 14.69 -9.24
C ALA A 163 48.92 14.65 -10.67
N ALA A 164 48.20 15.24 -11.64
CA ALA A 164 48.64 15.36 -13.02
C ALA A 164 49.94 16.16 -13.14
N ARG A 165 50.07 17.29 -12.42
CA ARG A 165 51.30 18.10 -12.40
C ARG A 165 52.50 17.32 -11.85
N ARG A 166 52.30 16.57 -10.76
CA ARG A 166 53.37 15.79 -10.11
C ARG A 166 53.79 14.59 -10.98
N TRP A 167 52.86 14.04 -11.75
CA TRP A 167 53.11 12.94 -12.70
C TRP A 167 53.80 13.44 -13.98
N LEU A 168 53.30 14.52 -14.60
CA LEU A 168 53.90 15.16 -15.79
C LEU A 168 55.36 15.59 -15.59
N ILE A 169 55.73 16.06 -14.39
CA ILE A 169 57.11 16.42 -14.06
C ILE A 169 58.04 15.19 -14.00
N ARG A 170 57.49 13.98 -13.83
CA ARG A 170 58.27 12.76 -13.57
C ARG A 170 58.32 11.78 -14.73
N SER A 171 57.29 11.70 -15.58
CA SER A 171 57.15 10.60 -16.55
C SER A 171 57.36 10.99 -18.02
N GLY A 172 57.46 12.28 -18.37
CA GLY A 172 57.80 12.71 -19.75
C GLY A 172 56.85 12.22 -20.85
N ALA A 173 55.67 11.70 -20.49
CA ALA A 173 54.70 11.12 -21.42
C ALA A 173 53.40 11.97 -21.41
N PRO A 174 52.79 12.24 -22.58
CA PRO A 174 51.54 12.98 -22.65
C PRO A 174 50.37 12.11 -22.15
N VAL A 175 49.61 12.63 -21.18
CA VAL A 175 48.33 12.03 -20.76
C VAL A 175 47.26 12.43 -21.78
N ILE A 176 46.71 11.45 -22.49
CA ILE A 176 45.45 11.60 -23.21
C ILE A 176 44.35 11.61 -22.15
N LEU A 177 43.80 12.80 -21.89
CA LEU A 177 42.70 13.01 -20.97
C LEU A 177 41.40 12.51 -21.65
N PHE A 178 41.05 11.24 -21.42
CA PHE A 178 39.71 10.72 -21.76
C PHE A 178 38.70 11.32 -20.78
N ALA A 179 38.27 12.55 -21.05
CA ALA A 179 37.06 13.13 -20.47
C ALA A 179 35.85 12.52 -21.21
N ALA A 180 35.59 11.24 -20.94
CA ALA A 180 34.29 10.66 -21.25
C ALA A 180 33.28 11.29 -20.28
N LEU A 181 32.64 12.36 -20.74
CA LEU A 181 31.39 12.87 -20.19
C LEU A 181 30.39 11.70 -20.16
N SER A 182 30.25 11.08 -19.00
CA SER A 182 29.08 10.29 -18.63
C SER A 182 28.14 11.24 -17.88
N ILE A 183 27.49 12.13 -18.62
CA ILE A 183 26.21 12.70 -18.18
C ILE A 183 25.13 11.76 -18.72
N GLY A 184 25.11 10.54 -18.17
CA GLY A 184 23.88 9.78 -18.02
C GLY A 184 23.40 10.14 -16.64
N GLY A 185 22.57 11.19 -16.55
CA GLY A 185 21.74 11.38 -15.38
C GLY A 185 20.72 10.25 -15.38
N ASP A 186 21.14 9.06 -15.00
CA ASP A 186 20.25 8.06 -14.48
C ASP A 186 19.69 8.69 -13.21
N SER A 187 18.54 9.35 -13.34
CA SER A 187 17.59 9.30 -12.25
C SER A 187 17.31 7.81 -12.10
N PRO A 188 17.84 7.11 -11.08
CA PRO A 188 17.25 5.82 -10.77
C PRO A 188 15.76 6.11 -10.69
N ALA A 189 14.96 5.33 -11.40
CA ALA A 189 13.54 5.24 -11.10
C ALA A 189 13.52 4.97 -9.59
N LEU A 190 13.28 6.03 -8.83
CA LEU A 190 13.13 5.94 -7.40
C LEU A 190 11.77 5.26 -7.28
N ALA A 191 11.76 3.93 -7.39
CA ALA A 191 10.83 3.10 -6.66
C ALA A 191 11.12 3.43 -5.20
N GLN A 192 10.59 4.57 -4.76
CA GLN A 192 10.81 5.05 -3.42
C GLN A 192 10.14 4.01 -2.55
N SER A 193 10.99 3.34 -1.77
CA SER A 193 10.74 3.07 -0.38
C SER A 193 10.06 4.32 0.21
N GLU A 194 8.76 4.44 0.00
CA GLU A 194 7.90 5.15 0.92
C GLU A 194 8.26 4.52 2.26
N SER A 195 8.93 5.28 3.12
CA SER A 195 9.26 4.88 4.48
C SER A 195 7.94 4.80 5.21
N SER A 196 7.16 3.79 4.86
CA SER A 196 5.95 3.47 5.56
C SER A 196 6.38 3.25 6.98
N ASN A 197 5.91 4.12 7.87
CA ASN A 197 6.16 3.98 9.30
C ASN A 197 5.38 2.77 9.80
N ARG A 198 5.86 1.57 9.46
CA ARG A 198 5.20 0.31 9.77
C ARG A 198 6.21 -0.70 10.28
N LEU A 199 5.73 -1.58 11.15
CA LEU A 199 6.49 -2.69 11.71
C LEU A 199 5.77 -4.00 11.38
N HIS A 200 6.56 -5.02 11.08
CA HIS A 200 6.11 -6.41 10.99
C HIS A 200 6.38 -7.08 12.32
N VAL A 201 5.33 -7.57 12.98
CA VAL A 201 5.39 -8.18 14.31
C VAL A 201 4.96 -9.64 14.20
N LEU A 202 5.83 -10.56 14.59
CA LEU A 202 5.53 -11.98 14.75
C LEU A 202 5.00 -12.21 16.16
N LEU A 203 3.74 -12.59 16.27
CA LEU A 203 3.14 -12.97 17.56
C LEU A 203 3.58 -14.37 17.97
N SER A 204 3.71 -14.61 19.27
CA SER A 204 4.01 -15.92 19.85
C SER A 204 2.95 -16.97 19.52
N SER A 205 3.33 -18.25 19.54
CA SER A 205 2.47 -19.34 19.04
C SER A 205 1.22 -19.59 19.89
N ASP A 206 1.21 -19.09 21.12
CA ASP A 206 0.10 -19.13 22.07
C ASP A 206 -0.85 -17.92 21.95
N ILE A 207 -0.48 -16.90 21.19
CA ILE A 207 -1.31 -15.74 20.90
C ILE A 207 -2.11 -16.00 19.61
N ASP A 208 -3.44 -15.85 19.67
CA ASP A 208 -4.27 -15.86 18.47
C ASP A 208 -4.20 -14.47 17.81
N PRO A 209 -3.64 -14.35 16.59
CA PRO A 209 -3.58 -13.08 15.87
C PRO A 209 -4.96 -12.45 15.66
N ALA A 210 -6.02 -13.27 15.60
CA ALA A 210 -7.36 -12.77 15.45
C ALA A 210 -7.82 -11.95 16.66
N GLN A 211 -7.50 -12.41 17.87
CA GLN A 211 -7.82 -11.67 19.08
C GLN A 211 -7.10 -10.32 19.11
N VAL A 212 -5.85 -10.27 18.65
CA VAL A 212 -5.06 -9.03 18.63
C VAL A 212 -5.64 -8.01 17.65
N VAL A 213 -5.87 -8.42 16.39
CA VAL A 213 -6.39 -7.52 15.35
C VAL A 213 -7.83 -7.09 15.64
N GLU A 214 -8.68 -8.00 16.11
CA GLU A 214 -10.08 -7.70 16.43
C GLU A 214 -10.17 -6.79 17.67
N ALA A 215 -9.40 -7.05 18.71
CA ALA A 215 -9.40 -6.19 19.89
C ALA A 215 -8.92 -4.77 19.56
N TRP A 216 -7.89 -4.62 18.72
CA TRP A 216 -7.46 -3.31 18.24
C TRP A 216 -8.57 -2.59 17.45
N ARG A 217 -9.19 -3.28 16.50
CA ARG A 217 -10.29 -2.73 15.68
C ARG A 217 -11.48 -2.29 16.54
N ASP A 218 -11.79 -3.07 17.56
CA ASP A 218 -12.98 -2.88 18.40
C ASP A 218 -12.69 -2.00 19.64
N ASP A 219 -11.47 -1.45 19.75
CA ASP A 219 -10.98 -0.62 20.87
C ASP A 219 -11.10 -1.34 22.23
N VAL A 220 -10.87 -2.65 22.21
CA VAL A 220 -10.88 -3.51 23.40
C VAL A 220 -9.46 -3.62 23.94
N PRO A 221 -9.22 -3.31 25.23
CA PRO A 221 -7.91 -3.48 25.83
C PRO A 221 -7.43 -4.94 25.75
N LEU A 222 -6.26 -5.16 25.15
CA LEU A 222 -5.57 -6.45 25.18
C LEU A 222 -4.79 -6.58 26.48
N SER A 223 -4.88 -7.74 27.13
CA SER A 223 -4.00 -8.02 28.27
C SER A 223 -2.55 -8.23 27.82
N LYS A 224 -2.36 -8.85 26.64
CA LYS A 224 -1.08 -9.12 25.96
C LYS A 224 -1.30 -9.44 24.47
N PRO A 225 -0.36 -9.10 23.57
CA PRO A 225 0.69 -8.10 23.80
C PRO A 225 0.10 -6.68 23.85
N ASP A 226 0.72 -5.78 24.60
CA ASP A 226 0.41 -4.35 24.54
C ASP A 226 1.04 -3.71 23.29
N LEU A 227 0.18 -3.36 22.33
CA LEU A 227 0.59 -2.71 21.08
C LEU A 227 0.42 -1.18 21.11
N SER A 228 0.02 -0.59 22.24
CA SER A 228 -0.35 0.82 22.32
C SER A 228 0.84 1.80 22.22
N HIS A 229 2.06 1.32 22.46
CA HIS A 229 3.26 2.13 22.43
C HIS A 229 3.51 2.73 21.03
N GLY A 230 3.84 4.02 20.97
CA GLY A 230 4.00 4.74 19.70
C GLY A 230 2.70 5.20 19.02
N GLN A 231 1.54 4.97 19.65
CA GLN A 231 0.21 5.36 19.17
C GLN A 231 -0.07 4.87 17.73
N PRO A 232 -0.18 3.56 17.50
CA PRO A 232 -0.42 3.06 16.17
C PRO A 232 -1.74 3.58 15.58
N LEU A 233 -1.75 3.73 14.25
CA LEU A 233 -2.92 4.09 13.46
C LEU A 233 -3.72 2.87 13.05
N LEU A 234 -3.04 1.75 12.80
CA LEU A 234 -3.63 0.52 12.28
C LEU A 234 -2.85 -0.69 12.78
N VAL A 235 -3.58 -1.74 13.13
CA VAL A 235 -3.06 -3.10 13.31
C VAL A 235 -3.86 -4.01 12.39
N THR A 236 -3.19 -4.73 11.50
CA THR A 236 -3.82 -5.64 10.53
C THR A 236 -2.97 -6.90 10.33
N TYR A 237 -3.50 -7.89 9.62
CA TYR A 237 -2.73 -9.09 9.27
C TYR A 237 -1.73 -8.78 8.15
N LEU A 238 -0.55 -9.41 8.21
CA LEU A 238 0.37 -9.40 7.07
C LEU A 238 -0.24 -10.14 5.87
N LEU A 239 -0.90 -11.27 6.13
CA LEU A 239 -1.54 -12.07 5.09
C LEU A 239 -3.02 -11.70 4.93
N PRO A 240 -3.47 -11.36 3.72
CA PRO A 240 -4.89 -11.18 3.44
C PRO A 240 -5.69 -12.46 3.53
N LEU A 241 -5.22 -13.47 2.81
CA LEU A 241 -5.87 -14.76 2.74
C LEU A 241 -5.20 -15.67 3.76
N ARG A 242 -5.89 -15.75 4.89
CA ARG A 242 -5.55 -16.58 6.03
C ARG A 242 -5.94 -18.03 5.75
N ALA A 243 -5.22 -18.96 6.37
CA ALA A 243 -5.58 -20.37 6.31
C ALA A 243 -6.92 -20.63 7.02
N GLU A 244 -7.72 -21.52 6.44
CA GLU A 244 -9.00 -21.98 7.00
C GLU A 244 -9.07 -23.52 7.05
N GLY A 245 -10.09 -24.04 7.74
CA GLY A 245 -10.40 -25.47 7.80
C GLY A 245 -9.24 -26.36 8.25
N ASP A 246 -9.08 -27.50 7.57
CA ASP A 246 -8.03 -28.50 7.85
C ASP A 246 -6.62 -27.92 7.68
N PHE A 247 -6.44 -26.96 6.78
CA PHE A 247 -5.15 -26.31 6.60
C PHE A 247 -4.78 -25.45 7.81
N LYS A 248 -5.72 -24.64 8.31
CA LYS A 248 -5.54 -23.90 9.58
C LYS A 248 -5.21 -24.85 10.73
N ALA A 249 -5.98 -25.94 10.86
CA ALA A 249 -5.76 -26.93 11.91
C ALA A 249 -4.34 -27.54 11.84
N ARG A 250 -3.85 -27.84 10.63
CA ARG A 250 -2.47 -28.32 10.42
C ARG A 250 -1.42 -27.28 10.85
N LEU A 251 -1.61 -26.01 10.51
CA LEU A 251 -0.66 -24.95 10.88
C LEU A 251 -0.60 -24.74 12.40
N LEU A 252 -1.73 -24.86 13.10
CA LEU A 252 -1.78 -24.80 14.57
C LEU A 252 -1.02 -25.96 15.24
N LEU A 253 -0.99 -27.13 14.62
CA LEU A 253 -0.20 -28.29 15.10
C LEU A 253 1.30 -28.19 14.78
N HIS A 254 1.68 -27.28 13.86
CA HIS A 254 3.05 -27.11 13.39
C HIS A 254 3.44 -25.62 13.34
N PRO A 255 3.47 -24.93 14.51
CA PRO A 255 3.58 -23.47 14.59
C PRO A 255 4.91 -22.90 14.08
N ASP A 256 5.95 -23.73 13.99
CA ASP A 256 7.29 -23.33 13.56
C ASP A 256 7.49 -23.38 12.04
N THR A 257 6.51 -23.90 11.28
CA THR A 257 6.60 -23.90 9.82
C THR A 257 6.57 -22.46 9.29
N PRO A 258 7.29 -22.14 8.19
CA PRO A 258 7.29 -20.79 7.63
C PRO A 258 5.89 -20.23 7.37
N ARG A 259 4.97 -21.07 6.85
CA ARG A 259 3.58 -20.65 6.65
C ARG A 259 2.85 -20.39 7.96
N ALA A 260 3.02 -21.21 9.00
CA ALA A 260 2.39 -20.97 10.31
C ALA A 260 2.91 -19.69 10.98
N LYS A 261 4.19 -19.36 10.80
CA LYS A 261 4.74 -18.05 11.22
C LYS A 261 4.09 -16.90 10.45
N LEU A 262 3.95 -17.02 9.12
CA LEU A 262 3.27 -16.00 8.30
C LEU A 262 1.82 -15.74 8.74
N GLU A 263 1.07 -16.75 9.18
CA GLU A 263 -0.29 -16.57 9.74
C GLU A 263 -0.31 -15.78 11.06
N ARG A 264 0.82 -15.70 11.76
CA ARG A 264 1.00 -14.99 13.04
C ARG A 264 1.58 -13.60 12.89
N TYR A 265 1.99 -13.21 11.69
CA TYR A 265 2.49 -11.86 11.45
C TYR A 265 1.34 -10.86 11.38
N VAL A 266 1.48 -9.79 12.15
CA VAL A 266 0.67 -8.57 12.02
C VAL A 266 1.53 -7.42 11.51
N VAL A 267 0.90 -6.48 10.83
CA VAL A 267 1.48 -5.22 10.40
C VAL A 267 0.89 -4.13 11.26
N ILE A 268 1.76 -3.34 11.86
CA ILE A 268 1.38 -2.17 12.65
C ILE A 268 1.82 -0.92 11.90
N VAL A 269 0.91 0.03 11.68
CA VAL A 269 1.19 1.31 11.02
C VAL A 269 1.16 2.41 12.07
N TYR A 270 2.13 3.32 12.00
CA TYR A 270 2.36 4.42 12.93
C TYR A 270 2.29 5.77 12.22
N PRO A 271 2.03 6.86 12.95
CA PRO A 271 2.22 8.22 12.44
C PRO A 271 3.64 8.47 11.92
N ASP A 272 3.79 9.36 10.94
CA ASP A 272 5.09 9.71 10.32
C ASP A 272 6.14 10.25 11.31
N HIS A 273 5.68 10.82 12.43
CA HIS A 273 6.52 11.39 13.48
C HIS A 273 6.90 10.41 14.60
N THR A 274 6.43 9.15 14.55
CA THR A 274 6.73 8.14 15.57
C THR A 274 8.17 7.68 15.48
N ASN A 275 8.86 7.63 16.63
CA ASN A 275 10.20 7.06 16.74
C ASN A 275 10.13 5.53 16.71
N LEU A 276 10.26 4.93 15.53
CA LEU A 276 10.14 3.48 15.37
C LEU A 276 11.24 2.67 16.08
N ASP A 277 12.43 3.23 16.29
CA ASP A 277 13.49 2.52 17.00
C ASP A 277 13.12 2.27 18.47
N ASP A 278 12.52 3.27 19.11
CA ASP A 278 12.01 3.17 20.49
C ASP A 278 10.82 2.20 20.57
N VAL A 279 9.95 2.23 19.56
CA VAL A 279 8.82 1.30 19.47
C VAL A 279 9.29 -0.13 19.27
N MET A 280 10.22 -0.36 18.36
CA MET A 280 10.80 -1.68 18.15
C MET A 280 11.45 -2.21 19.42
N ALA A 281 12.29 -1.42 20.10
CA ALA A 281 12.94 -1.83 21.34
C ALA A 281 11.92 -2.22 22.43
N THR A 282 10.81 -1.48 22.52
CA THR A 282 9.74 -1.79 23.47
C THR A 282 9.00 -3.08 23.10
N LEU A 283 8.64 -3.26 21.82
CA LEU A 283 7.94 -4.45 21.35
C LEU A 283 8.80 -5.72 21.38
N GLU A 284 10.14 -5.60 21.27
CA GLU A 284 11.06 -6.74 21.42
C GLU A 284 11.03 -7.34 22.83
N GLU A 285 10.70 -6.53 23.84
CA GLU A 285 10.61 -6.97 25.24
C GLU A 285 9.19 -7.42 25.64
N GLU A 286 8.20 -7.20 24.77
CA GLU A 286 6.79 -7.41 25.08
C GLU A 286 6.42 -8.91 25.09
N PRO A 287 5.84 -9.43 26.19
CA PRO A 287 5.41 -10.82 26.26
C PRO A 287 4.33 -11.14 25.22
N GLY A 288 4.56 -12.17 24.41
CA GLY A 288 3.65 -12.56 23.32
C GLY A 288 4.10 -12.08 21.93
N ILE A 289 5.25 -11.41 21.84
CA ILE A 289 5.94 -11.08 20.59
C ILE A 289 7.21 -11.94 20.48
N ASP A 290 7.32 -12.70 19.39
CA ASP A 290 8.51 -13.50 19.08
C ASP A 290 9.57 -12.70 18.29
N ALA A 291 9.13 -11.74 17.47
CA ALA A 291 10.01 -10.88 16.67
C ALA A 291 9.30 -9.60 16.21
N VAL A 292 10.06 -8.52 16.05
CA VAL A 292 9.62 -7.30 15.38
C VAL A 292 10.68 -6.85 14.38
N GLY A 293 10.27 -6.22 13.29
CA GLY A 293 11.20 -5.63 12.34
C GLY A 293 10.52 -4.67 11.37
N ALA A 294 11.29 -3.69 10.90
CA ALA A 294 10.87 -2.84 9.79
C ALA A 294 10.79 -3.65 8.47
N PRO A 295 9.89 -3.28 7.54
CA PRO A 295 9.91 -3.82 6.19
C PRO A 295 11.29 -3.64 5.56
N GLN A 296 11.76 -4.64 4.83
CA GLN A 296 12.98 -4.47 4.05
C GLN A 296 12.70 -3.53 2.88
N PRO A 297 13.55 -2.52 2.65
CA PRO A 297 13.43 -1.68 1.47
C PRO A 297 13.66 -2.55 0.24
N LEU A 298 12.63 -2.69 -0.59
CA LEU A 298 12.73 -3.34 -1.89
C LEU A 298 12.93 -2.26 -2.94
N SER A 299 14.00 -2.39 -3.73
CA SER A 299 14.20 -1.58 -4.93
C SER A 299 13.93 -2.43 -6.15
N PHE A 300 13.16 -1.89 -7.10
CA PHE A 300 13.06 -2.51 -8.41
C PHE A 300 14.46 -2.60 -9.04
N SER A 301 14.86 -3.82 -9.43
CA SER A 301 16.09 -4.04 -10.18
C SER A 301 15.70 -4.41 -11.61
N GLY A 302 15.78 -3.42 -12.50
CA GLY A 302 15.64 -3.61 -13.94
C GLY A 302 16.87 -3.04 -14.64
N ALA A 303 17.22 -3.61 -15.79
CA ALA A 303 18.19 -2.97 -16.66
C ALA A 303 17.55 -1.71 -17.27
N SER A 304 18.02 -0.52 -16.89
CA SER A 304 17.71 0.69 -17.64
C SER A 304 18.47 0.62 -18.96
N LEU A 305 17.81 0.17 -20.02
CA LEU A 305 18.39 0.16 -21.35
C LEU A 305 18.30 1.57 -21.93
N THR A 306 19.31 2.40 -21.64
CA THR A 306 19.46 3.76 -22.22
C THR A 306 19.57 3.73 -23.74
N HIS A 307 20.07 2.63 -24.29
CA HIS A 307 19.87 2.19 -25.66
C HIS A 307 19.96 0.66 -25.70
N PHE A 308 19.01 0.00 -26.35
CA PHE A 308 19.31 -1.28 -26.97
C PHE A 308 19.43 -1.03 -28.48
N THR A 309 20.61 -1.27 -29.02
CA THR A 309 20.76 -1.53 -30.44
C THR A 309 21.12 -3.00 -30.52
N VAL A 310 20.20 -3.84 -30.97
CA VAL A 310 20.60 -5.15 -31.47
C VAL A 310 21.40 -4.85 -32.72
N GLU A 311 22.72 -5.03 -32.71
CA GLU A 311 23.48 -5.10 -33.95
C GLU A 311 23.01 -6.35 -34.70
N THR A 312 21.91 -6.23 -35.43
CA THR A 312 21.46 -7.22 -36.40
C THR A 312 22.41 -7.16 -37.59
N SER A 313 23.59 -7.77 -37.43
CA SER A 313 24.45 -8.11 -38.56
C SER A 313 23.89 -9.26 -39.41
N LEU A 314 22.71 -9.78 -39.05
CA LEU A 314 21.95 -10.73 -39.84
C LEU A 314 20.68 -10.04 -40.31
N GLY A 315 20.55 -9.88 -41.63
CA GLY A 315 19.33 -9.37 -42.25
C GLY A 315 18.15 -10.26 -41.88
N MET A 316 17.40 -9.85 -40.87
CA MET A 316 16.12 -10.45 -40.49
C MET A 316 15.05 -9.43 -40.81
N ALA A 317 14.24 -9.78 -41.81
CA ALA A 317 13.04 -9.08 -42.21
C ALA A 317 12.05 -9.01 -41.03
N ASP A 318 11.16 -8.01 -41.08
CA ASP A 318 9.92 -7.88 -40.30
C ASP A 318 9.49 -9.17 -39.60
N ALA A 319 9.77 -9.31 -38.30
CA ALA A 319 9.46 -10.52 -37.56
C ALA A 319 9.04 -10.18 -36.13
N GLY A 320 7.73 -10.17 -35.90
CA GLY A 320 7.13 -10.26 -34.56
C GLY A 320 7.36 -11.63 -33.92
N THR A 321 8.54 -12.24 -34.03
CA THR A 321 8.72 -13.66 -33.70
C THR A 321 10.06 -14.02 -33.04
N GLN A 322 10.98 -13.09 -32.73
CA GLN A 322 12.28 -13.45 -32.11
C GLN A 322 12.54 -12.75 -30.77
N GLN A 323 12.05 -13.38 -29.71
CA GLN A 323 12.47 -13.14 -28.32
C GLN A 323 13.90 -13.67 -28.13
N TYR A 324 14.91 -12.78 -28.13
CA TYR A 324 16.33 -13.13 -28.27
C TYR A 324 16.83 -14.18 -27.25
N GLY A 325 16.33 -14.15 -26.01
CA GLY A 325 16.68 -15.13 -24.98
C GLY A 325 15.92 -16.45 -25.12
N TRP A 326 14.65 -16.40 -25.51
CA TRP A 326 13.76 -17.55 -25.58
C TRP A 326 14.20 -18.57 -26.64
N GLN A 327 14.61 -18.06 -27.81
CA GLN A 327 15.10 -18.89 -28.92
C GLN A 327 16.52 -19.37 -28.70
N ALA A 328 17.40 -18.52 -28.16
CA ALA A 328 18.77 -18.92 -27.81
C ALA A 328 18.81 -20.03 -26.77
N LEU A 329 17.87 -20.02 -25.81
CA LEU A 329 17.69 -21.08 -24.82
C LEU A 329 16.89 -22.29 -25.34
N ASN A 330 16.40 -22.24 -26.58
CA ASN A 330 15.63 -23.31 -27.22
C ASN A 330 14.39 -23.75 -26.42
N ILE A 331 13.76 -22.80 -25.70
CA ILE A 331 12.61 -23.07 -24.84
C ILE A 331 11.41 -23.68 -25.60
N PRO A 332 11.08 -23.26 -26.85
CA PRO A 332 10.01 -23.92 -27.61
C PRO A 332 10.22 -25.42 -27.82
N ALA A 333 11.48 -25.85 -28.03
CA ALA A 333 11.78 -27.26 -28.14
C ALA A 333 11.68 -27.96 -26.78
N ALA A 334 12.09 -27.31 -25.68
CA ALA A 334 12.02 -27.87 -24.32
C ALA A 334 10.59 -28.24 -23.91
N TRP A 335 9.59 -27.42 -24.24
CA TRP A 335 8.17 -27.69 -23.98
C TRP A 335 7.65 -28.96 -24.67
N ARG A 336 8.29 -29.45 -25.73
CA ARG A 336 7.94 -30.74 -26.37
C ARG A 336 8.37 -31.95 -25.55
N TRP A 337 9.31 -31.77 -24.63
CA TRP A 337 9.90 -32.86 -23.84
C TRP A 337 9.40 -32.88 -22.39
N ALA A 338 9.04 -31.72 -21.84
CA ALA A 338 8.50 -31.60 -20.50
C ALA A 338 7.35 -30.57 -20.49
N GLY A 339 6.14 -31.05 -20.15
CA GLY A 339 5.10 -30.18 -19.62
C GLY A 339 5.31 -30.01 -18.12
N GLY A 340 5.21 -28.78 -17.62
CA GLY A 340 5.36 -28.49 -16.19
C GLY A 340 4.11 -28.86 -15.39
N HIS A 341 4.31 -29.47 -14.22
CA HIS A 341 3.31 -29.53 -13.14
C HIS A 341 3.66 -28.58 -11.98
N GLY A 342 4.73 -27.80 -12.14
CA GLY A 342 5.15 -26.80 -11.18
C GLY A 342 4.27 -25.55 -11.28
N LEU A 343 4.11 -24.86 -10.16
CA LEU A 343 3.53 -23.52 -10.12
C LEU A 343 4.68 -22.53 -10.00
N ILE A 344 4.68 -21.48 -10.82
CA ILE A 344 5.60 -20.34 -10.68
C ILE A 344 4.81 -19.19 -10.07
N GLY A 345 5.31 -18.66 -8.94
CA GLY A 345 4.77 -17.45 -8.33
C GLY A 345 5.47 -16.23 -8.90
N LEU A 346 4.72 -15.32 -9.50
CA LEU A 346 5.19 -14.02 -9.99
C LEU A 346 4.53 -12.91 -9.16
N VAL A 347 5.35 -12.01 -8.59
CA VAL A 347 4.88 -10.82 -7.88
C VAL A 347 5.32 -9.62 -8.71
N ASP A 348 4.35 -9.01 -9.39
CA ASP A 348 4.60 -7.96 -10.38
C ASP A 348 3.36 -7.05 -10.53
N SER A 349 3.31 -6.19 -11.54
CA SER A 349 2.23 -5.22 -11.81
C SER A 349 0.90 -5.83 -12.29
N GLY A 350 0.76 -7.16 -12.28
CA GLY A 350 -0.41 -7.88 -12.81
C GLY A 350 -0.11 -8.67 -14.08
N LEU A 351 -1.15 -8.96 -14.86
CA LEU A 351 -1.10 -9.80 -16.05
C LEU A 351 -2.24 -9.46 -17.01
N ALA A 352 -1.98 -9.35 -18.30
CA ALA A 352 -3.00 -9.32 -19.34
C ALA A 352 -3.70 -10.68 -19.44
N THR A 353 -4.73 -10.89 -18.62
CA THR A 353 -5.40 -12.19 -18.41
C THR A 353 -6.00 -12.80 -19.67
N GLN A 354 -6.23 -11.99 -20.71
CA GLN A 354 -6.76 -12.41 -22.01
C GLN A 354 -5.68 -12.62 -23.08
N HIS A 355 -4.39 -12.47 -22.75
CA HIS A 355 -3.31 -12.65 -23.71
C HIS A 355 -3.35 -14.10 -24.25
N PRO A 356 -3.46 -14.31 -25.59
CA PRO A 356 -3.65 -15.63 -26.18
C PRO A 356 -2.59 -16.67 -25.78
N GLU A 357 -1.33 -16.24 -25.65
CA GLU A 357 -0.19 -17.09 -25.27
C GLU A 357 -0.10 -17.44 -23.78
N LEU A 358 -0.88 -16.75 -22.93
CA LEU A 358 -0.84 -16.93 -21.47
C LEU A 358 -2.09 -17.62 -20.96
N ARG A 359 -3.27 -17.27 -21.46
CA ARG A 359 -4.54 -17.84 -20.97
C ARG A 359 -4.61 -19.35 -21.20
N ALA A 360 -5.01 -20.10 -20.17
CA ALA A 360 -5.19 -21.55 -20.29
C ALA A 360 -6.47 -21.94 -21.05
N PHE A 361 -7.51 -21.10 -21.02
CA PHE A 361 -8.81 -21.39 -21.65
C PHE A 361 -9.36 -20.18 -22.40
N THR A 362 -10.06 -20.43 -23.50
CA THR A 362 -10.91 -19.40 -24.13
C THR A 362 -12.12 -19.08 -23.25
N PRO A 363 -12.82 -17.96 -23.48
CA PRO A 363 -14.11 -17.69 -22.84
C PRO A 363 -15.16 -18.80 -23.04
N GLY A 364 -15.04 -19.59 -24.11
CA GLY A 364 -15.90 -20.74 -24.39
C GLY A 364 -15.49 -22.03 -23.67
N GLY A 365 -14.45 -22.01 -22.83
CA GLY A 365 -13.95 -23.16 -22.07
C GLY A 365 -13.01 -24.08 -22.85
N SER A 366 -12.64 -23.75 -24.08
CA SER A 366 -11.67 -24.54 -24.85
C SER A 366 -10.26 -24.29 -24.33
N PHE A 367 -9.52 -25.36 -24.04
CA PHE A 367 -8.12 -25.26 -23.62
C PHE A 367 -7.25 -24.68 -24.74
N THR A 368 -6.52 -23.61 -24.44
CA THR A 368 -5.63 -22.87 -25.36
C THR A 368 -4.15 -23.16 -25.13
N ARG A 369 -3.82 -24.06 -24.21
CA ARG A 369 -2.44 -24.45 -23.85
C ARG A 369 -1.58 -23.39 -23.16
N GLY A 370 -2.12 -22.21 -22.90
CA GLY A 370 -1.49 -21.25 -21.98
C GLY A 370 -1.46 -21.79 -20.55
N ASN A 371 -0.60 -21.19 -19.73
CA ASN A 371 -0.29 -21.68 -18.38
C ASN A 371 -0.92 -20.83 -17.26
N PHE A 372 -1.51 -19.68 -17.59
CA PHE A 372 -2.19 -18.84 -16.61
C PHE A 372 -3.50 -19.48 -16.12
N LEU A 373 -3.57 -19.67 -14.80
CA LEU A 373 -4.71 -20.20 -14.09
C LEU A 373 -5.23 -19.16 -13.08
N PRO A 374 -6.36 -18.48 -13.36
CA PRO A 374 -6.86 -17.40 -12.52
C PRO A 374 -7.08 -17.76 -11.04
N VAL A 375 -7.39 -19.03 -10.75
CA VAL A 375 -7.64 -19.52 -9.38
C VAL A 375 -6.42 -19.40 -8.44
N TYR A 376 -5.22 -19.27 -8.99
CA TYR A 376 -3.98 -19.13 -8.22
C TYR A 376 -3.42 -17.70 -8.23
N SER A 377 -4.22 -16.73 -8.68
CA SER A 377 -3.76 -15.37 -8.92
C SER A 377 -4.61 -14.38 -8.13
N LEU A 378 -3.92 -13.41 -7.53
CA LEU A 378 -4.51 -12.44 -6.62
C LEU A 378 -3.82 -11.10 -6.85
N ASP A 379 -4.60 -10.05 -6.95
CA ASP A 379 -4.12 -8.69 -6.80
C ASP A 379 -4.14 -8.36 -5.31
N VAL A 380 -2.95 -8.18 -4.76
CA VAL A 380 -2.69 -7.84 -3.36
C VAL A 380 -2.20 -6.41 -3.20
N GLY A 381 -2.12 -5.63 -4.29
CA GLY A 381 -1.64 -4.25 -4.28
C GLY A 381 -2.50 -3.33 -3.40
N ARG A 382 -3.77 -3.70 -3.20
CA ARG A 382 -4.75 -2.98 -2.37
C ARG A 382 -4.81 -3.46 -0.93
N TRP A 383 -3.99 -4.42 -0.50
CA TRP A 383 -4.17 -5.07 0.81
C TRP A 383 -3.70 -4.24 2.02
N VAL A 384 -2.73 -3.33 1.83
CA VAL A 384 -2.14 -2.57 2.96
C VAL A 384 -1.98 -1.10 2.57
N GLY A 385 -3.11 -0.40 2.45
CA GLY A 385 -3.16 1.06 2.28
C GLY A 385 -3.56 1.80 3.56
N PRO A 386 -3.32 3.13 3.65
CA PRO A 386 -3.86 3.96 4.74
C PRO A 386 -5.38 3.79 4.85
N PRO A 387 -5.96 3.92 6.07
CA PRO A 387 -7.41 3.88 6.26
C PRO A 387 -8.11 4.91 5.36
N GLY A 388 -9.11 4.49 4.57
CA GLY A 388 -9.90 5.36 3.69
C GLY A 388 -9.57 5.27 2.19
N GLN A 389 -8.55 4.51 1.77
CA GLN A 389 -8.17 4.34 0.36
C GLN A 389 -8.55 2.97 -0.25
N GLY A 390 -9.63 2.33 0.21
CA GLY A 390 -10.07 1.02 -0.34
C GLY A 390 -9.18 -0.18 0.04
N GLY A 391 -8.35 -0.02 1.06
CA GLY A 391 -7.23 -0.91 1.39
C GLY A 391 -7.56 -2.25 2.07
N GLN A 392 -8.63 -2.95 1.70
CA GLN A 392 -8.95 -4.27 2.28
C GLN A 392 -9.39 -5.35 1.29
N ASP A 393 -9.42 -5.07 -0.01
CA ASP A 393 -9.89 -6.04 -0.99
C ASP A 393 -8.69 -6.72 -1.66
N VAL A 394 -8.51 -8.01 -1.38
CA VAL A 394 -7.81 -8.88 -2.33
C VAL A 394 -8.73 -9.05 -3.53
N ASP A 395 -8.31 -8.51 -4.66
CA ASP A 395 -9.03 -8.70 -5.91
C ASP A 395 -8.53 -9.99 -6.58
N THR A 396 -9.46 -10.75 -7.15
CA THR A 396 -9.11 -11.90 -8.00
C THR A 396 -8.81 -11.48 -9.43
N ASN A 397 -9.13 -10.23 -9.78
CA ASN A 397 -8.77 -9.65 -11.05
C ASN A 397 -7.33 -9.14 -11.00
N VAL A 398 -6.42 -9.89 -11.62
CA VAL A 398 -5.03 -9.48 -11.81
C VAL A 398 -4.81 -8.79 -13.16
N ASP A 399 -5.88 -8.39 -13.86
CA ASP A 399 -5.76 -7.75 -15.17
C ASP A 399 -5.10 -6.37 -15.03
N GLU A 400 -3.86 -6.27 -15.50
CA GLU A 400 -3.09 -5.03 -15.47
C GLU A 400 -3.72 -3.91 -16.31
N ARG A 401 -4.68 -4.23 -17.19
CA ARG A 401 -5.47 -3.24 -17.94
C ARG A 401 -6.63 -2.67 -17.15
N GLN A 402 -6.91 -3.16 -15.95
CA GLN A 402 -7.95 -2.59 -15.10
C GLN A 402 -7.56 -1.15 -14.76
N PRO A 403 -8.42 -0.16 -15.06
CA PRO A 403 -8.15 1.22 -14.67
C PRO A 403 -8.04 1.32 -13.15
N GLU A 404 -6.90 1.80 -12.67
CA GLU A 404 -6.66 2.02 -11.25
C GLU A 404 -6.45 3.50 -10.98
N PHE A 405 -7.16 4.05 -9.99
CA PHE A 405 -7.02 5.44 -9.62
C PHE A 405 -5.71 5.64 -8.85
N VAL A 406 -4.89 6.60 -9.28
CA VAL A 406 -3.61 6.86 -8.63
C VAL A 406 -3.83 7.93 -7.55
N HIS A 407 -3.72 7.55 -6.28
CA HIS A 407 -3.80 8.49 -5.16
C HIS A 407 -2.43 9.07 -4.79
N GLY A 408 -2.34 10.39 -4.55
CA GLY A 408 -1.28 11.00 -3.74
C GLY A 408 0.19 10.95 -4.23
N ALA A 409 0.55 10.11 -5.20
CA ALA A 409 1.89 9.96 -5.75
C ALA A 409 2.08 10.76 -7.07
N PRO A 410 2.64 11.99 -7.06
CA PRO A 410 2.90 12.77 -8.28
C PRO A 410 3.88 12.09 -9.25
N GLN A 411 4.62 11.09 -8.78
CA GLN A 411 5.59 10.30 -9.55
C GLN A 411 4.98 9.15 -10.36
N CYS A 412 3.75 8.72 -10.06
CA CYS A 412 3.07 7.69 -10.84
C CYS A 412 2.38 8.35 -12.05
N PRO A 413 2.69 7.96 -13.30
CA PRO A 413 2.06 8.53 -14.48
C PRO A 413 0.54 8.35 -14.43
N ARG A 414 -0.19 9.45 -14.59
CA ARG A 414 -1.66 9.45 -14.59
C ARG A 414 -2.20 9.96 -15.92
N ASP A 415 -3.31 9.40 -16.34
CA ASP A 415 -4.13 9.97 -17.38
C ASP A 415 -4.82 11.27 -16.88
N PRO A 416 -5.46 12.05 -17.77
CA PRO A 416 -6.17 13.27 -17.38
C PRO A 416 -7.33 13.07 -16.39
N ASN A 417 -7.78 11.82 -16.18
CA ASN A 417 -8.85 11.47 -15.26
C ASN A 417 -8.32 10.98 -13.90
N GLY A 418 -7.00 10.97 -13.69
CA GLY A 418 -6.36 10.55 -12.44
C GLY A 418 -6.10 9.04 -12.34
N PHE A 419 -6.33 8.26 -13.40
CA PHE A 419 -6.04 6.83 -13.45
C PHE A 419 -4.61 6.55 -13.89
N ALA A 420 -4.05 5.40 -13.54
CA ALA A 420 -2.74 4.97 -14.00
C ALA A 420 -2.71 4.96 -15.53
N SER A 421 -1.67 5.57 -16.11
CA SER A 421 -1.53 5.54 -17.57
C SER A 421 -1.37 4.09 -18.04
N ILE A 422 -2.11 3.72 -19.09
CA ILE A 422 -1.99 2.39 -19.70
C ILE A 422 -0.58 2.13 -20.27
N ASP A 423 0.18 3.19 -20.55
CA ASP A 423 1.58 3.09 -21.00
C ASP A 423 2.55 2.70 -19.88
N SER A 424 2.05 2.57 -18.63
CA SER A 424 2.81 2.18 -17.44
C SER A 424 2.51 0.77 -16.95
N VAL A 425 1.65 0.03 -17.66
CA VAL A 425 1.32 -1.38 -17.40
C VAL A 425 2.01 -2.27 -18.45
N GLY A 426 2.08 -3.59 -18.25
CA GLY A 426 2.71 -4.51 -19.22
C GLY A 426 3.96 -5.24 -18.73
N HIS A 427 4.58 -4.79 -17.64
CA HIS A 427 5.78 -5.45 -17.10
C HIS A 427 5.47 -6.87 -16.61
N GLY A 428 4.41 -7.01 -15.80
CA GLY A 428 3.97 -8.32 -15.32
C GLY A 428 3.58 -9.27 -16.45
N THR A 429 2.90 -8.80 -17.51
CA THR A 429 2.65 -9.58 -18.73
C THR A 429 3.92 -10.01 -19.45
N HIS A 430 4.90 -9.10 -19.57
CA HIS A 430 6.16 -9.42 -20.22
C HIS A 430 6.94 -10.48 -19.44
N VAL A 431 7.04 -10.34 -18.10
CA VAL A 431 7.70 -11.33 -17.23
C VAL A 431 6.97 -12.67 -17.27
N ALA A 432 5.63 -12.68 -17.22
CA ALA A 432 4.84 -13.90 -17.35
C ALA A 432 5.03 -14.56 -18.72
N GLY A 433 5.17 -13.77 -19.78
CA GLY A 433 5.54 -14.24 -21.11
C GLY A 433 6.89 -14.95 -21.12
N LEU A 434 7.92 -14.33 -20.52
CA LEU A 434 9.26 -14.90 -20.39
C LEU A 434 9.31 -16.16 -19.52
N ALA A 435 8.37 -16.35 -18.61
CA ALA A 435 8.35 -17.51 -17.73
C ALA A 435 7.53 -18.66 -18.32
N GLU A 436 6.36 -18.36 -18.87
CA GLU A 436 5.32 -19.35 -19.09
C GLU A 436 4.53 -19.21 -20.41
N ALA A 437 4.87 -18.29 -21.33
CA ALA A 437 4.19 -18.25 -22.62
C ALA A 437 4.38 -19.56 -23.39
N ASN A 438 3.28 -20.10 -23.92
CA ASN A 438 3.31 -21.29 -24.75
C ASN A 438 3.17 -20.90 -26.23
N ALA A 439 4.14 -20.12 -26.72
CA ALA A 439 4.26 -19.60 -28.09
C ALA A 439 4.14 -20.72 -29.13
N TYR A 440 2.92 -21.03 -29.56
CA TYR A 440 2.66 -22.09 -30.54
C TYR A 440 2.58 -21.57 -31.97
N ASP A 441 2.25 -20.28 -32.15
CA ASP A 441 2.08 -19.64 -33.47
C ASP A 441 3.20 -18.65 -33.81
N ASP A 442 4.31 -18.69 -33.06
CA ASP A 442 5.46 -17.78 -33.17
C ASP A 442 5.12 -16.29 -32.96
N SER A 443 3.91 -15.90 -32.54
CA SER A 443 3.45 -14.50 -32.44
C SER A 443 4.15 -13.63 -31.39
N GLY A 444 5.07 -14.22 -30.61
CA GLY A 444 5.78 -13.54 -29.53
C GLY A 444 4.87 -13.18 -28.35
N PHE A 445 5.48 -12.61 -27.32
CA PHE A 445 4.77 -12.01 -26.20
C PHE A 445 5.34 -10.61 -26.00
N ALA A 446 4.48 -9.61 -26.03
CA ALA A 446 4.83 -8.23 -25.74
C ALA A 446 3.98 -7.79 -24.55
N GLY A 447 4.60 -7.10 -23.59
CA GLY A 447 3.84 -6.29 -22.63
C GLY A 447 2.95 -5.32 -23.41
N THR A 448 1.76 -5.02 -22.88
CA THR A 448 0.78 -4.19 -23.58
C THR A 448 1.13 -2.74 -23.58
#